data_AF-A0A2V2F6P1-F1
#
_entry.id   AF-A0A2V2F6P1-F1
#
_cell.length_a   1.000
_cell.length_b   1.000
_cell.length_c   1.000
_cell.angle_alpha   90.00
_cell.angle_beta   90.00
_cell.angle_gamma   90.00
#
_symmetry.space_group_name_H-M   'P 1'
#
loop_
_entity.id
_entity.type
_entity.pdbx_description
1 polymer ?
#
loop_
_entity_poly.entity_id
_entity_poly.type
_entity_poly.pdbx_seq_one_letter_code
_entity_poly.pdbx_strand_id
1 'polypeptide(L)'
;MFEKNMNISFLLDFYGDVLDEKPRALLDLYYNEDLSLAEIAESEGMTRQGVRHVIKKAEQQLLFLENKLGLANHFVKIRSVSDGIIASLSDACEMLSRGADTDAVKALLQAQIAEVRTLAQIGE
;
A
#
# COMPACT_ATOMS: atom_id res chain seq x y z
N MET A 1 -25.75 -1.05 -1.12
CA MET A 1 -24.82 0.03 -0.71
C MET A 1 -23.61 -0.08 -1.62
N PHE A 2 -23.11 1.01 -2.20
CA PHE A 2 -21.83 0.97 -2.92
C PHE A 2 -20.76 1.19 -1.86
N GLU A 3 -20.03 0.14 -1.51
CA GLU A 3 -19.01 0.20 -0.46
C GLU A 3 -17.66 0.61 -1.08
N LYS A 4 -17.00 1.60 -0.48
CA LYS A 4 -15.66 2.03 -0.86
C LYS A 4 -14.67 0.92 -0.50
N ASN A 5 -13.94 0.41 -1.48
CA ASN A 5 -12.82 -0.47 -1.21
C ASN A 5 -11.60 0.41 -0.90
N MET A 6 -11.27 0.57 0.38
CA MET A 6 -10.17 1.45 0.81
C MET A 6 -8.81 1.08 0.21
N ASN A 7 -8.63 -0.16 -0.25
CA ASN A 7 -7.42 -0.55 -0.96
C ASN A 7 -7.25 0.21 -2.28
N ILE A 8 -8.32 0.73 -2.89
CA ILE A 8 -8.23 1.49 -4.14
C ILE A 8 -7.49 2.80 -3.96
N SER A 9 -7.67 3.51 -2.83
CA SER A 9 -6.89 4.72 -2.52
C SER A 9 -5.40 4.39 -2.49
N PHE A 10 -5.03 3.29 -1.83
CA PHE A 10 -3.65 2.82 -1.83
C PHE A 10 -3.16 2.45 -3.23
N LEU A 11 -3.94 1.73 -4.04
CA LEU A 11 -3.55 1.38 -5.41
C LEU A 11 -3.45 2.59 -6.33
N LEU A 12 -4.19 3.66 -6.06
CA LEU A 12 -4.13 4.91 -6.82
C LEU A 12 -2.75 5.57 -6.67
N ASP A 13 -2.13 5.49 -5.49
CA ASP A 13 -0.78 6.00 -5.27
C ASP A 13 0.30 5.27 -6.10
N PHE A 14 0.09 3.99 -6.43
CA PHE A 14 1.04 3.19 -7.22
C PHE A 14 0.77 3.22 -8.71
N TYR A 15 -0.50 3.25 -9.09
CA TYR A 15 -0.93 2.99 -10.47
C TYR A 15 -1.77 4.12 -11.07
N GLY A 16 -2.06 5.17 -10.32
CA GLY A 16 -2.91 6.29 -10.77
C GLY A 16 -2.37 7.02 -11.99
N ASP A 17 -1.05 7.08 -12.15
CA ASP A 17 -0.39 7.67 -13.32
C ASP A 17 -0.63 6.88 -14.62
N VAL A 18 -1.08 5.62 -14.54
CA VAL A 18 -1.42 4.79 -15.71
C VAL A 18 -2.84 5.05 -16.20
N LEU A 19 -3.68 5.65 -15.36
CA LEU A 19 -5.04 6.02 -15.74
C LEU A 19 -5.04 7.33 -16.54
N ASP A 20 -6.00 7.45 -17.45
CA ASP A 20 -6.30 8.74 -18.08
C ASP A 20 -6.68 9.78 -17.02
N GLU A 21 -6.42 11.06 -17.29
CA GLU A 21 -6.64 12.17 -16.35
C GLU A 21 -8.05 12.18 -15.74
N LYS A 22 -9.07 11.95 -16.56
CA LYS A 22 -10.47 12.00 -16.11
C LYS A 22 -10.82 10.86 -15.13
N PRO A 23 -10.64 9.56 -15.45
CA PRO A 23 -10.82 8.48 -14.49
C PRO A 23 -10.02 8.64 -13.19
N ARG A 24 -8.76 9.11 -13.29
CA ARG A 24 -7.93 9.39 -12.12
C ARG A 24 -8.55 10.46 -11.22
N ALA A 25 -8.89 11.62 -11.80
CA ALA A 25 -9.50 12.72 -11.05
C ALA A 25 -10.81 12.29 -10.36
N LEU A 26 -11.65 11.50 -11.04
CA LEU A 26 -12.87 10.98 -10.41
C LEU A 26 -12.58 10.02 -9.25
N LEU A 27 -11.51 9.23 -9.32
CA LEU A 27 -11.08 8.39 -8.20
C LEU A 27 -10.53 9.22 -7.05
N ASP A 28 -9.74 10.27 -7.32
CA ASP A 28 -9.23 11.19 -6.30
C ASP A 28 -10.38 11.88 -5.54
N LEU A 29 -11.34 12.46 -6.26
CA LEU A 29 -12.52 13.07 -5.65
C LEU A 29 -13.30 12.07 -4.78
N TYR A 30 -13.40 10.82 -5.23
CA TYR A 30 -14.19 9.80 -4.54
C TYR A 30 -13.47 9.17 -3.34
N TYR A 31 -12.19 8.84 -3.47
CA TYR A 31 -11.43 8.10 -2.45
C TYR A 31 -10.60 9.01 -1.53
N ASN A 32 -10.08 10.13 -2.04
CA ASN A 32 -9.17 11.01 -1.30
C ASN A 32 -9.88 12.24 -0.75
N GLU A 33 -10.85 12.80 -1.48
CA GLU A 33 -11.68 13.94 -1.01
C GLU A 33 -13.01 13.52 -0.38
N ASP A 34 -13.25 12.21 -0.31
CA ASP A 34 -14.43 11.60 0.29
C ASP A 34 -15.80 12.02 -0.30
N LEU A 35 -15.82 12.65 -1.48
CA LEU A 35 -17.05 13.08 -2.13
C LEU A 35 -17.94 11.89 -2.51
N SER A 36 -19.25 12.10 -2.46
CA SER A 36 -20.23 11.14 -2.93
C SER A 36 -20.35 11.16 -4.45
N LEU A 37 -20.86 10.07 -5.03
CA LEU A 37 -21.14 9.98 -6.47
C LEU A 37 -22.12 11.05 -6.97
N ALA A 38 -22.94 11.62 -6.08
CA ALA A 38 -23.88 12.68 -6.43
C ALA A 38 -23.17 14.04 -6.50
N GLU A 39 -22.33 14.35 -5.51
CA GLU A 39 -21.53 15.58 -5.48
C GLU A 39 -20.57 15.65 -6.67
N ILE A 40 -19.89 14.55 -6.99
CA ILE A 40 -19.00 14.45 -8.15
C ILE A 40 -19.79 14.61 -9.46
N ALA A 41 -20.98 14.02 -9.55
CA ALA A 41 -21.80 14.11 -10.74
C ALA A 41 -22.26 15.56 -11.01
N GLU A 42 -22.61 16.28 -9.95
CA GLU A 42 -22.98 17.69 -10.02
C GLU A 42 -21.79 18.57 -10.43
N SER A 43 -20.61 18.39 -9.81
CA SER A 43 -19.42 19.20 -10.11
C SER A 43 -18.89 18.96 -11.53
N GLU A 44 -18.92 17.71 -12.01
CA GLU A 44 -18.37 17.29 -13.30
C GLU A 44 -19.37 17.36 -14.46
N GLY A 45 -20.61 17.79 -14.21
CA GLY A 45 -21.68 17.81 -15.21
C GLY A 45 -22.01 16.43 -15.78
N MET A 46 -21.83 15.38 -14.97
CA MET A 46 -22.05 13.98 -15.33
C MET A 46 -23.34 13.45 -14.69
N THR A 47 -23.85 12.33 -15.20
CA THR A 47 -24.87 11.59 -14.45
C THR A 47 -24.21 10.78 -13.34
N ARG A 48 -24.89 10.60 -12.20
CA ARG A 48 -24.43 9.73 -11.11
C ARG A 48 -24.07 8.32 -11.59
N GLN A 49 -24.79 7.79 -12.57
CA GLN A 49 -24.50 6.48 -13.16
C GLN A 49 -23.24 6.52 -14.05
N GLY A 50 -23.01 7.62 -14.78
CA GLY A 50 -21.79 7.84 -15.54
C GLY A 50 -20.55 7.88 -14.64
N VAL A 51 -20.59 8.66 -13.56
CA VAL A 51 -19.50 8.72 -12.57
C VAL A 51 -19.21 7.34 -12.00
N ARG A 52 -20.25 6.63 -11.54
CA ARG A 52 -20.13 5.26 -11.03
C ARG A 52 -19.49 4.30 -12.04
N HIS A 53 -19.88 4.39 -13.30
CA HIS A 53 -19.34 3.53 -14.36
C HIS A 53 -17.85 3.77 -14.57
N VAL A 54 -17.42 5.03 -14.64
CA VAL A 54 -16.01 5.39 -14.83
C VAL A 54 -15.18 4.95 -13.64
N ILE A 55 -15.60 5.26 -12.41
CA ILE A 55 -14.92 4.83 -11.18
C ILE A 55 -14.75 3.31 -11.16
N LYS A 56 -15.83 2.56 -11.39
CA LYS A 56 -15.76 1.09 -11.35
C LYS A 56 -14.83 0.51 -12.41
N LYS A 57 -14.77 1.11 -13.60
CA LYS A 57 -13.85 0.68 -14.66
C LYS A 57 -12.40 0.96 -14.28
N ALA A 58 -12.13 2.13 -13.70
CA ALA A 58 -10.80 2.51 -13.24
C ALA A 58 -10.33 1.62 -12.06
N GLU A 59 -11.20 1.33 -11.09
CA GLU A 59 -10.94 0.37 -10.00
C GLU A 59 -10.50 -1.00 -10.54
N GLN A 60 -11.21 -1.51 -11.55
CA GLN A 60 -10.88 -2.80 -12.18
C GLN A 60 -9.52 -2.77 -12.86
N GLN A 61 -9.14 -1.64 -13.48
CA GLN A 61 -7.83 -1.47 -14.08
C GLN A 61 -6.73 -1.45 -13.03
N LEU A 62 -6.91 -0.73 -11.92
CA LEU A 62 -5.94 -0.72 -10.82
C LEU A 62 -5.76 -2.11 -10.18
N LEU A 63 -6.85 -2.82 -9.94
CA LEU A 63 -6.82 -4.18 -9.41
C LEU A 63 -6.14 -5.15 -10.38
N PHE A 64 -6.36 -4.98 -11.69
CA PHE A 64 -5.68 -5.77 -12.71
C PHE A 64 -4.17 -5.52 -12.72
N LEU A 65 -3.74 -4.25 -12.65
CA LEU A 65 -2.33 -3.90 -12.56
C LEU A 65 -1.70 -4.50 -11.31
N GLU A 66 -2.33 -4.40 -10.14
CA GLU A 66 -1.83 -5.02 -8.92
C GLU A 66 -1.76 -6.54 -9.03
N ASN A 67 -2.74 -7.19 -9.64
CA ASN A 67 -2.70 -8.63 -9.85
C ASN A 67 -1.50 -9.07 -10.73
N LYS A 68 -1.10 -8.22 -11.69
CA LYS A 68 -0.01 -8.51 -12.62
C LYS A 68 1.36 -8.11 -12.10
N LEU A 69 1.45 -7.00 -11.37
CA LEU A 69 2.72 -6.38 -10.99
C LEU A 69 3.02 -6.52 -9.50
N GLY A 70 1.99 -6.60 -8.64
CA GLY A 70 2.14 -6.80 -7.21
C GLY A 70 2.92 -5.72 -6.47
N LEU A 71 3.05 -4.51 -7.03
CA LEU A 71 3.91 -3.45 -6.49
C LEU A 71 3.45 -3.01 -5.11
N ALA A 72 2.15 -2.84 -4.92
CA ALA A 72 1.60 -2.36 -3.67
C ALA A 72 1.83 -3.39 -2.55
N ASN A 73 1.56 -4.67 -2.82
CA ASN A 73 1.85 -5.75 -1.88
C ASN A 73 3.35 -5.90 -1.60
N HIS A 74 4.20 -5.78 -2.62
CA HIS A 74 5.65 -5.85 -2.45
C HIS A 74 6.16 -4.69 -1.58
N PHE A 75 5.63 -3.48 -1.77
CA PHE A 75 5.94 -2.33 -0.93
C PHE A 75 5.57 -2.55 0.53
N VAL A 76 4.38 -3.09 0.81
CA VAL A 76 3.95 -3.42 2.19
C VAL A 76 4.90 -4.42 2.85
N LYS A 77 5.32 -5.45 2.11
CA LYS A 77 6.30 -6.44 2.61
C LYS A 77 7.64 -5.80 2.95
N ILE A 78 8.19 -4.99 2.05
CA ILE A 78 9.46 -4.27 2.27
C ILE A 78 9.35 -3.38 3.51
N ARG A 79 8.25 -2.63 3.63
CA ARG A 79 8.02 -1.74 4.76
C ARG A 79 7.98 -2.50 6.08
N SER A 80 7.19 -3.58 6.16
CA SER A 80 7.10 -4.41 7.36
C SER A 80 8.45 -4.89 7.86
N VAL A 81 9.35 -5.24 6.94
CA VAL A 81 10.67 -5.74 7.30
C VAL A 81 11.65 -4.64 7.63
N SER A 82 11.53 -3.49 6.98
CA SER A 82 12.25 -2.28 7.39
C SER A 82 11.88 -1.90 8.83
N ASP A 83 10.60 -1.95 9.18
CA ASP A 83 10.11 -1.69 10.53
C ASP A 83 10.63 -2.74 11.53
N GLY A 84 10.64 -4.03 11.16
CA GLY A 84 11.21 -5.11 11.97
C GLY A 84 12.72 -4.98 12.22
N ILE A 85 13.48 -4.54 11.21
CA ILE A 85 14.91 -4.23 11.34
C ILE A 85 15.11 -3.09 12.34
N ILE A 86 14.35 -1.99 12.21
CA ILE A 86 14.45 -0.84 13.11
C ILE A 86 14.15 -1.24 14.56
N ALA A 87 13.10 -2.05 14.76
CA ALA A 87 12.74 -2.57 16.08
C ALA A 87 13.87 -3.42 16.67
N SER A 88 14.38 -4.41 15.91
CA SER A 88 15.45 -5.29 16.36
C SER A 88 16.75 -4.54 16.68
N LEU A 89 17.10 -3.52 15.89
CA LEU A 89 18.25 -2.67 16.15
C LEU A 89 18.07 -1.83 17.41
N SER A 90 16.85 -1.31 17.65
CA SER A 90 16.53 -0.54 18.86
C SER A 90 16.64 -1.44 20.10
N ASP A 91 16.07 -2.63 20.04
CA ASP A 91 16.14 -3.63 21.11
C ASP A 91 17.59 -4.05 21.39
N ALA A 92 18.39 -4.30 20.34
CA ALA A 92 19.81 -4.61 20.48
C ALA A 92 20.59 -3.50 21.20
N CYS A 93 20.33 -2.23 20.85
CA CYS A 93 20.94 -1.07 21.51
C CYS A 93 20.54 -0.99 23.00
N GLU A 94 19.27 -1.24 23.33
CA GLU A 94 18.83 -1.30 24.72
C GLU A 94 19.49 -2.44 25.50
N MET A 95 19.56 -3.63 24.90
CA MET A 95 20.19 -4.81 25.50
C MET A 95 21.66 -4.54 25.83
N LEU A 96 22.43 -4.00 24.87
CA LEU A 96 23.83 -3.63 25.09
C LEU A 96 23.99 -2.58 26.19
N SER A 97 23.08 -1.58 26.22
CA SER A 97 23.09 -0.53 27.26
C SER A 97 22.81 -1.08 28.66
N ARG A 98 22.05 -2.18 28.76
CA ARG A 98 21.75 -2.89 30.02
C ARG A 98 22.80 -3.94 30.40
N GLY A 99 23.90 -4.04 29.64
CA GLY A 99 24.96 -5.02 29.89
C GLY A 99 24.59 -6.45 29.50
N ALA A 100 23.67 -6.63 28.55
CA ALA A 100 23.33 -7.95 28.04
C ALA A 100 24.53 -8.63 27.37
N ASP A 101 24.50 -9.96 27.38
CA ASP A 101 25.50 -10.77 26.69
C ASP A 101 25.44 -10.53 25.17
N THR A 102 26.62 -10.46 24.55
CA THR A 102 26.79 -10.29 23.11
C THR A 102 26.15 -11.45 22.34
N ASP A 103 26.09 -12.66 22.91
CA ASP A 103 25.45 -13.81 22.29
C ASP A 103 23.93 -13.64 22.15
N ALA A 104 23.27 -13.02 23.12
CA ALA A 104 21.83 -12.75 23.06
C ALA A 104 21.50 -11.71 21.97
N VAL A 105 22.31 -10.67 21.87
CA VAL A 105 22.18 -9.63 20.83
C VAL A 105 22.45 -10.22 19.45
N LYS A 106 23.47 -11.08 19.33
CA LYS A 106 23.81 -11.75 18.07
C LYS A 106 22.68 -12.68 17.61
N ALA A 107 22.04 -13.41 18.52
CA ALA A 107 20.89 -14.26 18.20
C ALA A 107 19.70 -13.46 17.65
N LEU A 108 19.38 -12.31 18.27
CA LEU A 108 18.32 -11.40 17.80
C LEU A 108 18.60 -10.90 16.37
N LEU A 109 19.81 -10.38 16.14
CA LEU A 109 20.19 -9.87 14.82
C LEU A 109 20.24 -10.97 13.76
N GLN A 110 20.67 -12.18 14.12
CA GLN A 110 20.68 -13.32 13.20
C GLN A 110 19.26 -13.77 12.81
N ALA A 111 18.30 -13.74 13.75
CA ALA A 111 16.90 -14.00 13.45
C ALA A 111 16.35 -12.98 12.45
N GLN A 112 16.62 -11.69 12.67
CA GLN A 112 16.16 -10.63 11.75
C GLN A 112 16.82 -10.74 10.36
N ILE A 113 18.11 -11.06 10.29
CA ILE A 113 18.81 -11.29 9.01
C ILE A 113 18.19 -12.47 8.25
N ALA A 114 17.77 -13.53 8.94
CA ALA A 114 17.11 -14.67 8.31
C ALA A 114 15.75 -14.26 7.70
N GLU A 115 14.96 -13.45 8.41
CA GLU A 115 13.68 -12.93 7.91
C GLU A 115 13.85 -12.03 6.67
N VAL A 116 14.87 -11.16 6.66
CA VAL A 116 15.17 -10.32 5.49
C VAL A 116 15.55 -11.18 4.28
N ARG A 117 16.30 -12.26 4.50
CA ARG A 117 16.74 -13.17 3.43
C ARG A 117 15.60 -13.96 2.81
N THR A 118 14.62 -14.40 3.60
CA THR A 118 13.47 -15.14 3.04
C THR A 118 12.65 -14.25 2.11
N LEU A 119 12.51 -12.96 2.41
CA LEU A 119 11.82 -12.03 1.51
C LEU A 119 12.56 -11.75 0.21
N ALA A 120 13.90 -11.67 0.26
CA ALA A 120 14.71 -11.52 -0.94
C ALA A 120 14.60 -12.74 -1.87
N GLN A 121 14.29 -13.93 -1.34
CA GLN A 121 14.13 -15.17 -2.10
C GLN A 121 12.72 -15.39 -2.67
N ILE A 122 11.72 -14.58 -2.30
CA ILE A 122 10.35 -14.68 -2.85
C ILE A 122 10.25 -13.99 -4.24
N GLY A 123 11.34 -13.42 -4.74
CA GLY A 123 11.42 -12.74 -6.04
C GLY A 123 11.98 -13.56 -7.21
N GLU A 124 12.29 -14.84 -7.03
CA GLU A 124 12.64 -15.79 -8.11
C GLU A 124 11.45 -16.69 -8.48
#